data_AF-A0ABC9DUZ9-F1
#
_entry.id   AF-A0ABC9DUZ9-F1
#
_cell.length_a   1.000
_cell.length_b   1.000
_cell.length_c   1.000
_cell.angle_alpha   90.00
_cell.angle_beta   90.00
_cell.angle_gamma   90.00
#
_symmetry.space_group_name_H-M   'P 1'
#
loop_
_entity.id
_entity.type
_entity.pdbx_description
1 polymer ?
#
loop_
_entity_poly.entity_id
_entity_poly.type
_entity_poly.pdbx_seq_one_letter_code
_entity_poly.pdbx_strand_id
1 'polypeptide(L)'
;MELFPDGAHVRLRSRVHGFYLYAEEDEVEATWSPDWGSLNAAWAVHRVVRPGGTFFLLRSAAYGRYLRVTSRSGDPSDDFTVAQRSYTTLRKRGFMWEASDSEDGTGDVVLRNRKYGQLMGSWVVEDIPPREDPPELPEVAPTPWPPVHLRRIWYMRAADQAELNALVWSRLWFIGRSVSDLRDELAAALGEADSQNITLCVQAGYRARLTPLVIDLPDNERTMEIVVLTTGSEAAQALVYPDVDAE
;
A
#
# COMPACT_ATOMS: atom_id res chain seq x y z
N MET A 1 -7.78 -3.89 23.71
CA MET A 1 -8.30 -3.71 22.34
C MET A 1 -7.17 -4.10 21.40
N GLU A 2 -7.42 -4.87 20.35
CA GLU A 2 -6.34 -5.26 19.43
C GLU A 2 -6.03 -4.07 18.52
N LEU A 3 -4.93 -3.35 18.77
CA LEU A 3 -4.55 -2.10 18.09
C LEU A 3 -4.23 -2.28 16.58
N PHE A 4 -3.99 -3.53 16.16
CA PHE A 4 -3.59 -3.87 14.80
C PHE A 4 -4.36 -5.11 14.31
N PRO A 5 -5.68 -5.01 14.05
CA PRO A 5 -6.46 -6.09 13.47
C PRO A 5 -6.01 -6.36 12.03
N ASP A 6 -6.04 -7.64 11.60
CA ASP A 6 -5.68 -7.96 10.20
C ASP A 6 -6.67 -7.34 9.23
N GLY A 7 -6.16 -6.68 8.18
CA GLY A 7 -6.98 -6.01 7.16
C GLY A 7 -7.48 -4.61 7.53
N ALA A 8 -7.30 -4.17 8.78
CA ALA A 8 -7.65 -2.81 9.19
C ALA A 8 -6.70 -1.78 8.55
N HIS A 9 -7.19 -0.56 8.36
CA HIS A 9 -6.40 0.58 7.93
C HIS A 9 -6.13 1.49 9.11
N VAL A 10 -4.89 1.97 9.23
CA VAL A 10 -4.46 2.85 10.34
C VAL A 10 -3.58 3.96 9.82
N ARG A 11 -3.54 5.06 10.57
CA ARG A 11 -2.50 6.09 10.50
C ARG A 11 -1.61 6.00 11.73
N LEU A 12 -0.34 6.36 11.54
CA LEU A 12 0.64 6.35 12.61
C LEU A 12 1.18 7.77 12.78
N ARG A 13 0.78 8.44 13.86
CA ARG A 13 1.23 9.79 14.17
C ARG A 13 2.39 9.75 15.16
N SER A 14 3.53 10.30 14.77
CA SER A 14 4.69 10.44 15.64
C SER A 14 4.42 11.52 16.68
N ARG A 15 4.61 11.20 17.97
CA ARG A 15 4.56 12.22 19.04
C ARG A 15 5.77 13.13 19.06
N VAL A 16 6.90 12.63 18.55
CA VAL A 16 8.16 13.39 18.51
C VAL A 16 8.08 14.51 17.46
N HIS A 17 7.50 14.20 16.30
CA HIS A 17 7.44 15.14 15.17
C HIS A 17 6.06 15.78 14.97
N GLY A 18 5.00 15.21 15.55
CA GLY A 18 3.62 15.64 15.33
C GLY A 18 3.04 15.28 13.97
N PHE A 19 3.83 14.61 13.11
CA PHE A 19 3.51 14.24 11.73
C PHE A 19 3.19 12.75 11.59
N TYR A 20 2.59 12.40 10.45
CA TYR A 20 2.18 11.05 10.12
C TYR A 20 3.26 10.31 9.33
N LEU A 21 3.36 9.00 9.55
CA LEU A 21 4.18 8.12 8.72
C LEU A 21 3.61 8.10 7.30
N TYR A 22 4.39 8.60 6.35
CA TYR A 22 3.94 8.85 4.99
C TYR A 22 4.69 7.97 4.00
N ALA A 23 3.96 7.28 3.13
CA ALA A 23 4.52 6.55 1.99
C ALA A 23 4.81 7.54 0.86
N GLU A 24 6.06 7.88 0.60
CA GLU A 24 6.40 8.81 -0.49
C GLU A 24 5.93 8.33 -1.87
N GLU A 25 5.60 9.29 -2.73
CA GLU A 25 5.16 9.03 -4.11
C GLU A 25 6.24 8.39 -4.99
N ASP A 26 7.51 8.49 -4.59
CA ASP A 26 8.62 7.86 -5.28
C ASP A 26 8.69 6.34 -5.06
N GLU A 27 7.84 5.79 -4.17
CA GLU A 27 7.78 4.38 -3.76
C GLU A 27 9.09 3.82 -3.16
N VAL A 28 10.02 4.69 -2.78
CA VAL A 28 11.30 4.32 -2.14
C VAL A 28 11.24 4.64 -0.66
N GLU A 29 10.92 5.87 -0.33
CA GLU A 29 11.10 6.40 1.01
C GLU A 29 9.79 6.36 1.79
N ALA A 30 9.91 6.27 3.11
CA ALA A 30 8.81 6.53 4.01
C ALA A 30 9.26 7.66 4.94
N THR A 31 8.53 8.76 4.92
CA THR A 31 8.91 10.03 5.52
C THR A 31 7.82 10.47 6.51
N TRP A 32 7.81 11.77 6.80
CA TRP A 32 6.92 12.41 7.74
C TRP A 32 6.13 13.47 6.99
N SER A 33 4.81 13.39 7.01
CA SER A 33 3.95 14.39 6.38
C SER A 33 2.93 14.96 7.37
N PRO A 34 2.64 16.27 7.32
CA PRO A 34 1.47 16.82 8.00
C PRO A 34 0.15 16.41 7.33
N ASP A 35 0.19 15.92 6.09
CA ASP A 35 -0.98 15.54 5.32
C ASP A 35 -1.53 14.18 5.77
N TRP A 36 -2.55 14.24 6.63
CA TRP A 36 -3.22 13.08 7.18
C TRP A 36 -4.38 12.57 6.31
N GLY A 37 -4.93 13.45 5.44
CA GLY A 37 -6.05 13.12 4.54
C GLY A 37 -5.63 12.34 3.29
N SER A 38 -4.33 12.17 3.06
CA SER A 38 -3.82 11.42 1.92
C SER A 38 -3.80 9.90 2.13
N LEU A 39 -4.10 9.13 1.08
CA LEU A 39 -3.93 7.67 1.03
C LEU A 39 -2.49 7.21 1.29
N ASN A 40 -1.52 8.09 1.08
CA ASN A 40 -0.11 7.82 1.38
C ASN A 40 0.18 7.80 2.89
N ALA A 41 -0.68 8.42 3.71
CA ALA A 41 -0.61 8.32 5.17
C ALA A 41 -1.34 7.07 5.72
N ALA A 42 -2.11 6.37 4.88
CA ALA A 42 -2.90 5.21 5.25
C ALA A 42 -2.11 3.89 5.07
N TRP A 43 -2.12 3.05 6.10
CA TRP A 43 -1.43 1.76 6.12
C TRP A 43 -2.40 0.63 6.46
N ALA A 44 -2.52 -0.33 5.55
CA ALA A 44 -3.22 -1.59 5.79
C ALA A 44 -2.36 -2.53 6.66
N VAL A 45 -2.96 -3.07 7.72
CA VAL A 45 -2.33 -4.01 8.63
C VAL A 45 -2.40 -5.41 8.05
N HIS A 46 -1.24 -6.06 7.96
CA HIS A 46 -1.13 -7.48 7.60
C HIS A 46 -0.52 -8.25 8.77
N ARG A 47 -1.36 -8.93 9.54
CA ARG A 47 -0.99 -9.77 10.67
C ARG A 47 -0.39 -11.09 10.20
N VAL A 48 0.73 -11.46 10.79
CA VAL A 48 1.47 -12.69 10.48
C VAL A 48 1.90 -13.38 11.76
N VAL A 49 1.40 -14.60 11.95
CA VAL A 49 1.77 -15.48 13.07
C VAL A 49 2.97 -16.33 12.66
N ARG A 50 4.01 -16.37 13.50
CA ARG A 50 5.21 -17.19 13.28
C ARG A 50 5.65 -17.90 14.55
N PRO A 51 6.48 -18.95 14.43
CA PRO A 51 7.22 -19.46 15.58
C PRO A 51 8.00 -18.32 16.23
N GLY A 52 7.64 -17.99 17.47
CA GLY A 52 8.27 -16.94 18.25
C GLY A 52 7.50 -15.62 18.36
N GLY A 53 6.27 -15.51 17.85
CA GLY A 53 5.40 -14.36 18.12
C GLY A 53 4.36 -14.05 17.03
N THR A 54 3.47 -13.11 17.35
CA THR A 54 2.60 -12.45 16.38
C THR A 54 3.26 -11.15 15.94
N PHE A 55 3.34 -10.94 14.65
CA PHE A 55 3.87 -9.72 14.04
C PHE A 55 2.81 -9.10 13.15
N PHE A 56 2.97 -7.83 12.83
CA PHE A 56 2.25 -7.22 11.72
C PHE A 56 3.23 -6.60 10.73
N LEU A 57 2.76 -6.44 9.50
CA LEU A 57 3.42 -5.70 8.45
C LEU A 57 2.50 -4.55 8.08
N LEU A 58 3.09 -3.40 7.78
CA LEU A 58 2.35 -2.23 7.32
C LEU A 58 2.47 -2.16 5.81
N ARG A 59 1.34 -2.20 5.12
CA ARG A 59 1.23 -2.12 3.66
C ARG A 59 0.62 -0.78 3.29
N SER A 60 1.30 0.01 2.46
CA SER A 60 0.78 1.26 1.93
C SER A 60 -0.58 1.01 1.25
N ALA A 61 -1.59 1.79 1.64
CA ALA A 61 -2.90 1.74 1.00
C ALA A 61 -2.89 2.36 -0.40
N ALA A 62 -1.96 3.28 -0.68
CA ALA A 62 -1.78 3.88 -1.99
C ALA A 62 -1.22 2.89 -3.03
N TYR A 63 -0.08 2.25 -2.74
CA TYR A 63 0.68 1.49 -3.75
C TYR A 63 1.00 0.04 -3.35
N GLY A 64 0.47 -0.45 -2.23
CA GLY A 64 0.59 -1.85 -1.80
C GLY A 64 1.98 -2.29 -1.36
N ARG A 65 2.96 -1.37 -1.31
CA ARG A 65 4.32 -1.63 -0.84
C ARG A 65 4.36 -1.77 0.68
N TYR A 66 5.36 -2.48 1.18
CA TYR A 66 5.46 -2.76 2.61
C TYR A 66 6.53 -1.89 3.26
N LEU A 67 6.21 -1.39 4.46
CA LEU A 67 7.16 -0.68 5.30
C LEU A 67 8.25 -1.63 5.77
N ARG A 68 9.50 -1.26 5.50
CA ARG A 68 10.67 -2.05 5.83
C ARG A 68 11.74 -1.20 6.48
N VAL A 69 12.38 -1.75 7.50
CA VAL A 69 13.62 -1.21 8.06
C VAL A 69 14.75 -1.21 7.02
N THR A 70 15.44 -0.07 6.94
CA THR A 70 16.69 0.15 6.20
C THR A 70 17.80 0.62 7.14
N SER A 71 18.94 -0.06 7.11
CA SER A 71 20.15 0.34 7.85
C SER A 71 21.28 0.53 6.86
N ARG A 72 22.16 1.50 7.13
CA ARG A 72 23.24 1.91 6.22
C ARG A 72 24.28 0.80 6.01
N SER A 73 24.65 0.08 7.06
CA SER A 73 25.53 -1.09 7.00
C SER A 73 24.78 -2.43 6.93
N GLY A 74 23.48 -2.42 7.27
CA GLY A 74 22.69 -3.63 7.47
C GLY A 74 22.88 -4.28 8.85
N ASP A 75 23.76 -3.71 9.68
CA ASP A 75 23.96 -4.06 11.08
C ASP A 75 22.78 -3.57 11.94
N PRO A 76 22.22 -4.43 12.80
CA PRO A 76 21.30 -4.03 13.87
C PRO A 76 21.78 -2.93 14.82
N SER A 77 23.08 -2.73 14.99
CA SER A 77 23.61 -1.70 15.89
C SER A 77 23.59 -0.30 15.30
N ASP A 78 23.41 -0.18 13.97
CA ASP A 78 23.29 1.10 13.29
C ASP A 78 21.88 1.67 13.46
N ASP A 79 21.81 3.00 13.57
CA ASP A 79 20.55 3.71 13.41
C ASP A 79 19.89 3.29 12.10
N PHE A 80 18.59 3.02 12.18
CA PHE A 80 17.81 2.57 11.05
C PHE A 80 16.71 3.56 10.71
N THR A 81 16.39 3.62 9.43
CA THR A 81 15.24 4.34 8.88
C THR A 81 14.21 3.36 8.34
N VAL A 82 13.11 3.88 7.84
CA VAL A 82 12.05 3.10 7.20
C VAL A 82 11.92 3.48 5.73
N ALA A 83 11.55 2.49 4.91
CA ALA A 83 11.46 2.65 3.48
C ALA A 83 10.37 1.71 2.91
N GLN A 84 9.86 2.04 1.73
CA GLN A 84 8.85 1.24 1.05
C GLN A 84 9.50 0.18 0.16
N ARG A 85 9.14 -1.10 0.30
CA ARG A 85 9.69 -2.18 -0.54
C ARG A 85 8.62 -3.18 -0.96
N SER A 86 8.75 -3.69 -2.18
CA SER A 86 7.96 -4.82 -2.68
C SER A 86 8.15 -6.06 -1.80
N TYR A 87 7.07 -6.81 -1.59
CA TYR A 87 7.07 -7.97 -0.72
C TYR A 87 7.25 -9.26 -1.51
N THR A 88 8.52 -9.59 -1.80
CA THR A 88 8.91 -10.76 -2.58
C THR A 88 9.56 -11.86 -1.73
N THR A 89 9.79 -11.63 -0.43
CA THR A 89 10.50 -12.60 0.43
C THR A 89 9.88 -12.68 1.82
N LEU A 90 9.28 -13.83 2.16
CA LEU A 90 8.67 -14.07 3.47
C LEU A 90 9.67 -14.02 4.64
N ARG A 91 10.99 -14.13 4.42
CA ARG A 91 11.96 -14.36 5.51
C ARG A 91 12.69 -13.12 6.00
N LYS A 92 12.45 -11.94 5.42
CA LYS A 92 13.16 -10.73 5.85
C LYS A 92 12.48 -10.13 7.08
N ARG A 93 13.15 -10.27 8.24
CA ARG A 93 12.70 -9.72 9.53
C ARG A 93 12.49 -8.20 9.52
N GLY A 94 13.11 -7.48 8.57
CA GLY A 94 12.96 -6.03 8.45
C GLY A 94 11.56 -5.52 8.08
N PHE A 95 10.63 -6.39 7.68
CA PHE A 95 9.23 -6.02 7.43
C PHE A 95 8.32 -6.22 8.66
N MET A 96 8.81 -6.91 9.70
CA MET A 96 7.99 -7.37 10.81
C MET A 96 8.08 -6.40 11.97
N TRP A 97 6.91 -5.97 12.44
CA TRP A 97 6.75 -5.04 13.53
C TRP A 97 5.98 -5.71 14.67
N GLU A 98 6.36 -5.35 15.88
CA GLU A 98 5.67 -5.64 17.13
C GLU A 98 5.26 -4.29 17.72
N ALA A 99 4.06 -4.21 18.28
CA ALA A 99 3.57 -3.03 18.97
C ALA A 99 3.42 -3.38 20.45
N SER A 100 3.86 -2.48 21.31
CA SER A 100 3.67 -2.55 22.75
C SER A 100 3.21 -1.19 23.24
N ASP A 101 2.41 -1.16 24.29
CA ASP A 101 2.03 0.08 24.96
C ASP A 101 3.29 0.80 25.46
N SER A 102 3.28 2.13 25.36
CA SER A 102 4.32 2.96 25.97
C SER A 102 4.19 2.92 27.50
N GLU A 103 5.33 2.82 28.20
CA GLU A 103 5.37 2.79 29.67
C GLU A 103 5.05 4.15 30.31
N ASP A 104 4.90 5.21 29.52
CA ASP A 104 4.63 6.58 29.97
C ASP A 104 3.16 6.83 30.36
N GLY A 105 2.27 5.85 30.17
CA GLY A 105 0.86 5.95 30.52
C GLY A 105 0.03 6.88 29.62
N THR A 106 0.57 7.30 28.47
CA THR A 106 -0.12 8.17 27.49
C THR A 106 -1.16 7.42 26.65
N GLY A 107 -1.08 6.09 26.60
CA GLY A 107 -1.83 5.27 25.65
C GLY A 107 -1.20 5.20 24.25
N ASP A 108 -0.02 5.82 24.06
CA ASP A 108 0.74 5.72 22.83
C ASP A 108 1.39 4.34 22.71
N VAL A 109 1.73 3.95 21.48
CA VAL A 109 2.39 2.68 21.19
C VAL A 109 3.85 2.88 20.80
N VAL A 110 4.66 1.87 21.07
CA VAL A 110 6.02 1.76 20.60
C VAL A 110 6.09 0.69 19.53
N LEU A 111 6.61 1.05 18.36
CA LEU A 111 6.80 0.13 17.25
C LEU A 111 8.21 -0.45 17.30
N ARG A 112 8.33 -1.77 17.34
CA ARG A 112 9.63 -2.46 17.44
C ARG A 112 9.82 -3.46 16.33
N ASN A 113 11.01 -3.45 15.74
CA ASN A 113 11.50 -4.53 14.91
C ASN A 113 12.40 -5.46 15.74
N ARG A 114 12.10 -6.76 15.78
CA ARG A 114 12.88 -7.72 16.59
C ARG A 114 14.37 -7.80 16.24
N LYS A 115 14.76 -7.49 15.00
CA LYS A 115 16.16 -7.49 14.58
C LYS A 115 16.83 -6.14 14.81
N TYR A 116 16.15 -5.04 14.49
CA TYR A 116 16.77 -3.70 14.42
C TYR A 116 16.46 -2.81 15.64
N GLY A 117 15.57 -3.24 16.53
CA GLY A 117 15.20 -2.48 17.72
C GLY A 117 13.95 -1.63 17.51
N GLN A 118 13.78 -0.65 18.39
CA GLN A 118 12.62 0.23 18.44
C GLN A 118 12.72 1.34 17.40
N LEU A 119 11.63 1.62 16.71
CA LEU A 119 11.49 2.81 15.88
C LEU A 119 11.38 4.02 16.79
N MET A 120 12.15 5.08 16.49
CA MET A 120 12.26 6.26 17.34
C MET A 120 10.89 6.84 17.75
N GLY A 121 10.76 7.15 19.04
CA GLY A 121 9.57 7.80 19.60
C GLY A 121 8.42 6.86 19.98
N SER A 122 7.35 7.46 20.47
CA SER A 122 6.03 6.86 20.66
C SER A 122 5.05 7.33 19.58
N TRP A 123 4.00 6.56 19.38
CA TRP A 123 3.11 6.67 18.22
C TRP A 123 1.65 6.63 18.66
N VAL A 124 0.84 7.52 18.09
CA VAL A 124 -0.61 7.38 18.15
C VAL A 124 -1.05 6.54 16.97
N VAL A 125 -1.80 5.47 17.25
CA VAL A 125 -2.48 4.69 16.21
C VAL A 125 -3.87 5.26 16.06
N GLU A 126 -4.17 5.81 14.89
CA GLU A 126 -5.49 6.32 14.55
C GLU A 126 -6.13 5.35 13.56
N ASP A 127 -7.28 4.79 13.90
CA ASP A 127 -8.01 3.87 13.02
C ASP A 127 -8.62 4.65 11.83
N ILE A 128 -8.51 4.08 10.63
CA ILE A 128 -9.22 4.59 9.44
C ILE A 128 -10.40 3.66 9.19
N PRO A 129 -11.66 4.16 9.26
CA PRO A 129 -12.81 3.32 8.99
C PRO A 129 -12.81 2.83 7.53
N PRO A 130 -13.35 1.64 7.26
CA PRO A 130 -13.54 1.18 5.90
C PRO A 130 -14.68 1.95 5.23
N ARG A 131 -14.54 2.26 3.94
CA ARG A 131 -15.63 2.80 3.11
C ARG A 131 -16.66 1.71 2.81
N GLU A 132 -17.93 2.12 2.71
CA GLU A 132 -19.01 1.24 2.25
C GLU A 132 -18.89 0.95 0.75
N ASP A 133 -18.54 1.97 -0.04
CA ASP A 133 -18.39 1.90 -1.49
C ASP A 133 -16.95 2.24 -1.93
N PRO A 134 -16.49 1.67 -3.07
CA PRO A 134 -15.24 2.09 -3.70
C PRO A 134 -15.21 3.61 -3.92
N PRO A 135 -14.10 4.29 -3.62
CA PRO A 135 -14.00 5.73 -3.85
C PRO A 135 -14.02 6.05 -5.35
N GLU A 136 -14.49 7.24 -5.68
CA GLU A 136 -14.35 7.78 -7.04
C GLU A 136 -12.86 7.98 -7.36
N LEU A 137 -12.47 7.66 -8.59
CA LEU A 137 -11.09 7.87 -9.02
C LEU A 137 -10.82 9.36 -9.22
N PRO A 138 -9.57 9.82 -8.98
CA PRO A 138 -9.17 11.19 -9.25
C PRO A 138 -9.55 11.65 -10.66
N GLU A 139 -10.08 12.87 -10.75
CA GLU A 139 -10.33 13.52 -12.03
C GLU A 139 -9.01 13.74 -12.78
N VAL A 140 -9.05 13.56 -14.10
CA VAL A 140 -7.89 13.81 -14.97
C VAL A 140 -7.62 15.31 -15.00
N ALA A 141 -6.57 15.76 -14.31
CA ALA A 141 -6.22 17.19 -14.25
C ALA A 141 -5.84 17.72 -15.66
N PRO A 142 -6.49 18.80 -16.15
CA PRO A 142 -6.16 19.41 -17.44
C PRO A 142 -4.89 20.26 -17.31
N THR A 143 -3.72 19.61 -17.25
CA THR A 143 -2.44 20.32 -17.21
C THR A 143 -1.87 20.49 -18.63
N PRO A 144 -1.29 21.66 -18.99
CA PRO A 144 -0.71 21.89 -20.32
C PRO A 144 0.58 21.08 -20.56
N TRP A 145 1.28 20.72 -19.49
CA TRP A 145 2.53 19.96 -19.49
C TRP A 145 2.52 18.95 -18.33
N PRO A 146 1.72 17.87 -18.42
CA PRO A 146 1.76 16.83 -17.40
C PRO A 146 3.17 16.24 -17.35
N PRO A 147 3.68 15.86 -16.16
CA PRO A 147 4.87 15.03 -16.05
C PRO A 147 4.65 13.76 -16.88
N VAL A 148 5.45 13.61 -17.95
CA VAL A 148 5.31 12.48 -18.87
C VAL A 148 6.11 11.32 -18.31
N HIS A 149 5.54 10.58 -17.36
CA HIS A 149 6.11 9.30 -16.94
C HIS A 149 5.79 8.25 -17.99
N LEU A 150 6.82 7.70 -18.61
CA LEU A 150 6.68 6.51 -19.43
C LEU A 150 7.01 5.30 -18.57
N ARG A 151 6.01 4.50 -18.23
CA ARG A 151 6.21 3.30 -17.41
C ARG A 151 5.66 2.06 -18.09
N ARG A 152 6.26 0.93 -17.76
CA ARG A 152 5.77 -0.37 -18.21
C ARG A 152 4.75 -0.89 -17.21
N ILE A 153 3.57 -1.29 -17.68
CA ILE A 153 2.56 -1.95 -16.87
C ILE A 153 2.61 -3.44 -17.19
N TRP A 154 2.84 -4.26 -16.18
CA TRP A 154 2.59 -5.69 -16.24
C TRP A 154 1.20 -5.91 -15.68
N TYR A 155 0.31 -6.53 -16.44
CA TYR A 155 -1.05 -6.75 -15.98
C TYR A 155 -1.55 -8.16 -16.29
N MET A 156 -2.51 -8.61 -15.51
CA MET A 156 -3.28 -9.82 -15.77
C MET A 156 -4.72 -9.62 -15.32
N ARG A 157 -5.68 -10.22 -16.04
CA ARG A 157 -7.05 -10.36 -15.54
C ARG A 157 -7.11 -11.57 -14.62
N ALA A 158 -7.56 -11.39 -13.38
CA ALA A 158 -7.86 -12.52 -12.53
C ALA A 158 -9.09 -13.23 -13.11
N ALA A 159 -9.00 -14.54 -13.34
CA ALA A 159 -10.17 -15.29 -13.73
C ALA A 159 -11.07 -15.52 -12.51
N ASP A 160 -12.36 -15.25 -12.68
CA ASP A 160 -13.36 -15.48 -11.63
C ASP A 160 -13.57 -17.00 -11.37
N GLN A 161 -13.12 -17.87 -12.28
CA GLN A 161 -13.11 -19.33 -12.14
C GLN A 161 -11.92 -20.00 -12.84
N ALA A 162 -11.57 -21.20 -12.36
CA ALA A 162 -10.45 -22.02 -12.80
C ALA A 162 -10.57 -22.51 -14.25
N GLU A 163 -10.35 -21.64 -15.22
CA GLU A 163 -10.00 -22.02 -16.59
C GLU A 163 -8.61 -21.49 -16.95
N LEU A 164 -7.87 -22.35 -17.65
CA LEU A 164 -6.41 -22.42 -17.76
C LEU A 164 -5.71 -21.24 -18.46
N ASN A 165 -6.40 -20.11 -18.68
CA ASN A 165 -5.82 -18.86 -19.19
C ASN A 165 -5.63 -17.77 -18.12
N ALA A 166 -6.03 -18.04 -16.87
CA ALA A 166 -6.04 -17.13 -15.72
C ALA A 166 -4.67 -16.60 -15.20
N LEU A 167 -3.56 -16.84 -15.90
CA LEU A 167 -2.21 -16.62 -15.36
C LEU A 167 -1.21 -15.98 -16.33
N VAL A 168 -1.64 -15.54 -17.52
CA VAL A 168 -0.72 -14.94 -18.50
C VAL A 168 -0.61 -13.44 -18.26
N TRP A 169 0.49 -13.04 -17.64
CA TRP A 169 0.88 -11.63 -17.56
C TRP A 169 1.13 -11.07 -18.95
N SER A 170 0.39 -10.01 -19.27
CA SER A 170 0.56 -9.18 -20.45
C SER A 170 1.28 -7.88 -20.09
N ARG A 171 1.74 -7.14 -21.11
CA ARG A 171 2.55 -5.94 -20.91
C ARG A 171 2.11 -4.85 -21.86
N LEU A 172 2.00 -3.63 -21.34
CA LEU A 172 1.83 -2.42 -22.14
C LEU A 172 2.75 -1.32 -21.63
N TRP A 173 2.95 -0.31 -22.48
CA TRP A 173 3.58 0.95 -22.09
C TRP A 173 2.48 1.96 -21.82
N PHE A 174 2.52 2.58 -20.66
CA PHE A 174 1.58 3.60 -20.21
C PHE A 174 2.30 4.95 -20.10
N ILE A 175 1.64 6.00 -20.57
CA ILE A 175 2.15 7.37 -20.51
C ILE A 175 1.25 8.18 -19.57
N GLY A 176 1.84 8.68 -18.49
CA GLY A 176 1.17 9.57 -17.54
C GLY A 176 1.11 9.03 -16.12
N ARG A 177 0.21 9.63 -15.34
CA ARG A 177 -0.04 9.28 -13.94
C ARG A 177 -1.50 9.01 -13.62
N SER A 178 -2.45 9.31 -14.50
CA SER A 178 -3.86 9.15 -14.16
C SER A 178 -4.23 7.67 -14.01
N VAL A 179 -4.79 7.31 -12.86
CA VAL A 179 -5.36 5.97 -12.67
C VAL A 179 -6.62 5.75 -13.53
N SER A 180 -7.36 6.83 -13.80
CA SER A 180 -8.53 6.82 -14.69
C SER A 180 -8.13 6.49 -16.13
N ASP A 181 -7.12 7.18 -16.68
CA ASP A 181 -6.59 6.90 -18.02
C ASP A 181 -6.02 5.46 -18.11
N LEU A 182 -5.33 5.01 -17.07
CA LEU A 182 -4.81 3.65 -17.01
C LEU A 182 -5.94 2.61 -17.02
N ARG A 183 -7.04 2.88 -16.32
CA ARG A 183 -8.22 2.01 -16.30
C ARG A 183 -8.84 1.91 -17.68
N ASP A 184 -8.95 3.01 -18.41
CA ASP A 184 -9.47 3.01 -19.78
C ASP A 184 -8.55 2.23 -20.74
N GLU A 185 -7.23 2.42 -20.65
CA GLU A 185 -6.27 1.67 -21.47
C GLU A 185 -6.31 0.16 -21.18
N LEU A 186 -6.39 -0.23 -19.90
CA LEU A 186 -6.48 -1.64 -19.52
C LEU A 186 -7.82 -2.26 -19.92
N ALA A 187 -8.94 -1.53 -19.81
CA ALA A 187 -10.24 -1.98 -20.28
C ALA A 187 -10.21 -2.24 -21.79
N ALA A 188 -9.68 -1.31 -22.57
CA ALA A 188 -9.51 -1.46 -24.01
C ALA A 188 -8.60 -2.65 -24.37
N ALA A 189 -7.47 -2.81 -23.66
CA ALA A 189 -6.54 -3.91 -23.88
C ALA A 189 -7.14 -5.29 -23.54
N LEU A 190 -8.09 -5.34 -22.61
CA LEU A 190 -8.82 -6.54 -22.20
C LEU A 190 -10.10 -6.79 -23.02
N GLY A 191 -10.47 -5.87 -23.92
CA GLY A 191 -11.69 -5.96 -24.72
C GLY A 191 -12.97 -5.66 -23.93
N GLU A 192 -12.87 -4.93 -22.81
CA GLU A 192 -14.00 -4.48 -22.02
C GLU A 192 -14.61 -3.22 -22.63
N ALA A 193 -15.94 -3.22 -22.81
CA ALA A 193 -16.66 -2.10 -23.43
C ALA A 193 -16.80 -0.89 -22.48
N ASP A 194 -16.79 -1.13 -21.17
CA ASP A 194 -16.91 -0.12 -20.13
C ASP A 194 -15.78 -0.30 -19.11
N SER A 195 -15.02 0.77 -18.86
CA SER A 195 -13.93 0.76 -17.90
C SER A 195 -14.40 0.68 -16.44
N GLN A 196 -15.69 0.91 -16.17
CA GLN A 196 -16.30 0.66 -14.86
C GLN A 196 -16.49 -0.83 -14.55
N ASN A 197 -16.38 -1.72 -15.54
CA ASN A 197 -16.49 -3.17 -15.33
C ASN A 197 -15.20 -3.79 -14.78
N ILE A 198 -14.14 -3.01 -14.63
CA ILE A 198 -12.87 -3.47 -14.09
C ILE A 198 -12.45 -2.70 -12.85
N THR A 199 -11.89 -3.44 -11.90
CA THR A 199 -11.27 -2.90 -10.69
C THR A 199 -9.78 -3.18 -10.73
N LEU A 200 -8.97 -2.13 -10.62
CA LEU A 200 -7.51 -2.23 -10.66
C LEU A 200 -6.96 -2.49 -9.26
N CYS A 201 -6.09 -3.49 -9.13
CA CYS A 201 -5.35 -3.75 -7.91
C CYS A 201 -3.85 -3.80 -8.19
N VAL A 202 -3.04 -3.09 -7.41
CA VAL A 202 -1.59 -3.24 -7.44
C VAL A 202 -1.16 -4.46 -6.61
N GLN A 203 -0.26 -5.26 -7.17
CA GLN A 203 0.42 -6.34 -6.48
C GLN A 203 1.90 -5.99 -6.33
N ALA A 204 2.31 -5.38 -5.22
CA ALA A 204 3.70 -4.97 -5.02
C ALA A 204 4.63 -6.15 -4.69
N GLY A 205 4.82 -7.05 -5.66
CA GLY A 205 5.58 -8.30 -5.57
C GLY A 205 4.68 -9.52 -5.34
N TYR A 206 5.10 -10.68 -5.85
CA TYR A 206 4.29 -11.91 -5.93
C TYR A 206 3.74 -12.49 -4.60
N ARG A 207 4.13 -11.96 -3.43
CA ARG A 207 3.57 -12.35 -2.12
C ARG A 207 2.81 -11.21 -1.43
N ALA A 208 2.80 -10.03 -2.03
CA ALA A 208 1.98 -8.93 -1.55
C ALA A 208 0.50 -9.27 -1.72
N ARG A 209 -0.29 -8.93 -0.72
CA ARG A 209 -1.75 -8.85 -0.83
C ARG A 209 -2.12 -7.76 -1.86
N LEU A 210 -3.19 -7.98 -2.61
CA LEU A 210 -3.73 -7.02 -3.58
C LEU A 210 -4.20 -5.75 -2.87
N THR A 211 -3.75 -4.59 -3.35
CA THR A 211 -4.19 -3.29 -2.87
C THR A 211 -4.99 -2.61 -3.96
N PRO A 212 -6.23 -2.14 -3.69
CA PRO A 212 -7.00 -1.41 -4.69
C PRO A 212 -6.25 -0.14 -5.11
N LEU A 213 -6.09 0.08 -6.41
CA LEU A 213 -5.43 1.27 -6.95
C LEU A 213 -6.50 2.33 -7.21
N VAL A 214 -6.63 3.27 -6.28
CA VAL A 214 -7.64 4.34 -6.28
C VAL A 214 -7.03 5.75 -6.21
N ILE A 215 -5.72 5.85 -6.40
CA ILE A 215 -4.95 7.09 -6.48
C ILE A 215 -4.13 7.07 -7.76
N ASP A 216 -3.80 8.25 -8.26
CA ASP A 216 -2.89 8.42 -9.38
C ASP A 216 -1.55 7.72 -9.14
N LEU A 217 -0.93 7.29 -10.24
CA LEU A 217 0.26 6.48 -10.22
C LEU A 217 1.44 7.25 -9.62
N PRO A 218 2.38 6.53 -8.97
CA PRO A 218 3.59 7.07 -8.36
C PRO A 218 4.39 8.01 -9.26
N ASP A 219 5.12 8.95 -8.67
CA ASP A 219 6.01 9.90 -9.36
C ASP A 219 7.33 9.23 -9.80
N ASN A 220 7.24 8.13 -10.55
CA ASN A 220 8.37 7.36 -11.02
C ASN A 220 8.02 6.53 -12.28
N GLU A 221 9.04 5.98 -12.93
CA GLU A 221 8.87 5.16 -14.15
C GLU A 221 8.98 3.63 -13.88
N ARG A 222 8.82 3.20 -12.63
CA ARG A 222 8.96 1.78 -12.28
C ARG A 222 7.85 0.96 -12.89
N THR A 223 8.19 -0.29 -13.20
CA THR A 223 7.19 -1.26 -13.63
C THR A 223 6.20 -1.54 -12.50
N MET A 224 4.91 -1.40 -12.78
CA MET A 224 3.83 -1.76 -11.86
C MET A 224 3.23 -3.10 -12.29
N GLU A 225 2.92 -3.93 -11.29
CA GLU A 225 2.21 -5.20 -11.45
C GLU A 225 0.74 -4.97 -11.06
N ILE A 226 -0.16 -5.09 -12.01
CA ILE A 226 -1.59 -4.80 -11.85
C ILE A 226 -2.42 -6.05 -12.10
N VAL A 227 -3.19 -6.45 -11.10
CA VAL A 227 -4.21 -7.48 -11.22
C VAL A 227 -5.54 -6.79 -11.46
N VAL A 228 -6.15 -7.09 -12.59
CA VAL A 228 -7.45 -6.56 -12.99
C VAL A 228 -8.52 -7.56 -12.56
N LEU A 229 -9.44 -7.11 -11.72
CA LEU A 229 -10.59 -7.90 -11.29
C LEU A 229 -11.83 -7.46 -12.07
N THR A 230 -12.74 -8.40 -12.35
CA THR A 230 -14.08 -8.03 -12.82
C THR A 230 -14.82 -7.33 -11.68
N THR A 231 -15.36 -6.14 -11.91
CA THR A 231 -16.14 -5.41 -10.90
C THR A 231 -17.39 -6.21 -10.51
N GLY A 232 -17.65 -6.33 -9.21
CA GLY A 232 -18.71 -7.17 -8.66
C GLY A 232 -18.37 -8.66 -8.51
N SER A 233 -17.16 -9.10 -8.91
CA SER A 233 -16.65 -10.43 -8.55
C SER A 233 -16.46 -10.58 -7.04
N GLU A 234 -16.42 -11.82 -6.54
CA GLU A 234 -16.13 -12.12 -5.13
C GLU A 234 -14.81 -11.50 -4.67
N ALA A 235 -13.78 -11.56 -5.53
CA ALA A 235 -12.48 -10.96 -5.25
C ALA A 235 -12.54 -9.43 -5.15
N ALA A 236 -13.35 -8.78 -6.00
CA ALA A 236 -13.54 -7.33 -5.95
C ALA A 236 -14.34 -6.90 -4.72
N GLN A 237 -15.38 -7.65 -4.34
CA GLN A 237 -16.20 -7.40 -3.15
C GLN A 237 -15.43 -7.60 -1.83
N ALA A 238 -14.37 -8.41 -1.85
CA ALA A 238 -13.49 -8.62 -0.69
C ALA A 238 -12.46 -7.48 -0.49
N LEU A 239 -12.38 -6.52 -1.41
CA LEU A 239 -11.49 -5.36 -1.25
C LEU A 239 -12.01 -4.42 -0.17
N VAL A 240 -11.08 -3.88 0.62
CA VAL A 240 -11.36 -2.89 1.66
C VAL A 240 -10.69 -1.59 1.28
N TYR A 241 -11.46 -0.50 1.28
CA TYR A 241 -10.99 0.84 0.95
C TYR A 241 -10.94 1.68 2.22
N PRO A 242 -9.81 2.35 2.54
CA PRO A 242 -9.75 3.26 3.68
C PRO A 242 -10.55 4.53 3.40
N ASP A 243 -11.37 4.96 4.35
CA ASP A 243 -12.03 6.26 4.30
C ASP A 243 -11.11 7.34 4.88
N VAL A 244 -10.22 7.86 4.04
CA VAL A 244 -9.23 8.84 4.50
C VAL A 244 -9.83 10.21 4.84
N ASP A 245 -11.06 10.47 4.42
CA ASP A 245 -11.77 11.72 4.70
C ASP A 245 -12.64 11.64 5.97
N ALA A 246 -12.72 10.47 6.61
CA ALA A 246 -13.51 10.29 7.83
C ALA A 246 -12.85 11.03 9.02
N GLU A 247 -13.63 11.87 9.68
CA GLU A 247 -13.31 12.59 10.93
C GLU A 247 -13.76 11.82 12.18
#